data_AF-A0ABD1BY90-F1
#
_entry.id   AF-A0ABD1BY90-F1
#
_cell.length_a   1.000
_cell.length_b   1.000
_cell.length_c   1.000
_cell.angle_alpha   90.00
_cell.angle_beta   90.00
_cell.angle_gamma   90.00
#
_symmetry.space_group_name_H-M   'P 1'
#
loop_
_entity.id
_entity.type
_entity.pdbx_description
1 polymer ?
#
loop_
_entity_poly.entity_id
_entity_poly.type
_entity_poly.pdbx_seq_one_letter_code
_entity_poly.pdbx_strand_id
1 'polypeptide(L)'
;MEEYLQYMKTLRSQMTDVEDHAAKVSVEEQMQFTTISTLEKDLDHALTEIKRLKEETDQKTRKKGEICSHILEKQRKISSMDSDSVNLAQSLELILQERDSISAKLVSKRSNYVKTAEEARTKLEEQKGWFISHMSNETGQQGQKEETRKNLMELSDSARAKLDQAKQLRSNLIQDNSKIKLSIEHVKHKINEFKPELMSVDIKVLEEEYTALLSDESGEADYLSSLQSQAEKLKGISYITKCDCGEEYSVGLA
;
A
#
# COMPACT_ATOMS: atom_id res chain seq x y z
N MET A 1 80.65 -29.24 85.49
CA MET A 1 79.21 -29.06 85.74
C MET A 1 78.72 -27.73 85.19
N GLU A 2 79.45 -26.63 85.39
CA GLU A 2 79.10 -25.29 84.87
C GLU A 2 78.90 -25.23 83.34
N GLU A 3 79.81 -25.80 82.55
CA GLU A 3 79.74 -25.79 81.08
C GLU A 3 78.50 -26.49 80.53
N TYR A 4 78.12 -27.62 81.14
CA TYR A 4 76.89 -28.35 80.80
C TYR A 4 75.65 -27.51 81.08
N LEU A 5 75.62 -26.82 82.22
CA LEU A 5 74.52 -25.94 82.60
C LEU A 5 74.39 -24.75 81.64
N GLN A 6 75.53 -24.19 81.22
CA GLN A 6 75.60 -23.13 80.21
C GLN A 6 75.04 -23.62 78.86
N TYR A 7 75.43 -24.83 78.44
CA TYR A 7 74.92 -25.46 77.21
C TYR A 7 73.39 -25.64 77.24
N MET A 8 72.85 -26.11 78.37
CA MET A 8 71.41 -26.29 78.54
C MET A 8 70.63 -24.97 78.51
N LYS A 9 71.19 -23.89 79.07
CA LYS A 9 70.59 -22.54 78.98
C LYS A 9 70.57 -22.03 77.54
N THR A 10 71.68 -22.21 76.81
CA THR A 10 71.78 -21.83 75.39
C THR A 10 70.77 -22.61 74.55
N LEU A 11 70.68 -23.93 74.72
CA LEU A 11 69.73 -24.76 73.98
C LEU A 11 68.28 -24.34 74.26
N ARG A 12 67.93 -24.04 75.51
CA ARG A 12 66.59 -23.57 75.87
C ARG A 12 66.26 -22.23 75.21
N SER A 13 67.20 -21.27 75.23
CA SER A 13 67.02 -19.99 74.54
C SER A 13 66.77 -20.19 73.05
N GLN A 14 67.58 -21.03 72.39
CA GLN A 14 67.43 -21.35 70.97
C GLN A 14 66.09 -22.04 70.66
N MET A 15 65.63 -22.95 71.53
CA MET A 15 64.31 -23.57 71.38
C MET A 15 63.19 -22.51 71.46
N THR A 16 63.26 -21.60 72.44
CA THR A 16 62.27 -20.51 72.56
C THR A 16 62.30 -19.59 71.34
N ASP A 17 63.48 -19.21 70.84
CA ASP A 17 63.60 -18.38 69.63
C ASP A 17 62.97 -19.07 68.40
N VAL A 18 63.13 -20.39 68.27
CA VAL A 18 62.52 -21.19 67.19
C VAL A 18 61.00 -21.29 67.35
N GLU A 19 60.50 -21.49 68.58
CA GLU A 19 59.06 -21.53 68.88
C GLU A 19 58.39 -20.19 68.57
N ASP A 20 58.99 -19.07 68.98
CA ASP A 20 58.50 -17.72 68.69
C ASP A 20 58.50 -17.44 67.17
N HIS A 21 59.56 -17.87 66.47
CA HIS A 21 59.63 -17.75 65.03
C HIS A 21 58.54 -18.58 64.33
N ALA A 22 58.33 -19.83 64.76
CA ALA A 22 57.29 -20.71 64.22
C ALA A 22 55.88 -20.13 64.46
N ALA A 23 55.61 -19.57 65.64
CA ALA A 23 54.35 -18.90 65.95
C ALA A 23 54.11 -17.69 65.02
N LYS A 24 55.14 -16.86 64.80
CA LYS A 24 55.06 -15.72 63.88
C LYS A 24 54.76 -16.15 62.45
N VAL A 25 55.50 -17.15 61.94
CA VAL A 25 55.30 -17.70 60.59
C VAL A 25 53.88 -18.25 60.45
N SER A 26 53.38 -18.99 61.44
CA SER A 26 52.02 -19.54 61.42
C SER A 26 50.94 -18.46 61.31
N VAL A 27 51.10 -17.33 62.03
CA VAL A 27 50.17 -16.20 61.93
C VAL A 27 50.24 -15.53 60.55
N GLU A 28 51.44 -15.33 60.00
CA GLU A 28 51.61 -14.78 58.65
C GLU A 28 50.99 -15.68 57.58
N GLU A 29 51.17 -17.01 57.68
CA GLU A 29 50.55 -17.99 56.78
C GLU A 29 49.02 -17.97 56.85
N GLN A 30 48.44 -17.94 58.05
CA GLN A 30 46.99 -17.87 58.22
C GLN A 30 46.41 -16.55 57.67
N MET A 31 47.12 -15.45 57.83
CA MET A 31 46.74 -14.16 57.26
C MET A 31 46.76 -14.23 55.73
N GLN A 32 47.84 -14.75 55.13
CA GLN A 32 47.95 -14.92 53.68
C GLN A 32 46.86 -15.84 53.14
N PHE A 33 46.58 -16.96 53.80
CA PHE A 33 45.53 -17.90 53.41
C PHE A 33 44.15 -17.22 53.39
N THR A 34 43.83 -16.42 54.40
CA THR A 34 42.56 -15.68 54.47
C THR A 34 42.45 -14.63 53.37
N THR A 35 43.55 -13.92 53.08
CA THR A 35 43.61 -12.96 51.98
C THR A 35 43.39 -13.63 50.63
N ILE A 36 44.08 -14.74 50.35
CA ILE A 36 43.93 -15.51 49.10
C ILE A 36 42.48 -15.98 48.96
N SER A 37 41.90 -16.59 49.99
CA SER A 37 40.52 -17.09 49.95
C SER A 37 39.49 -15.97 49.70
N THR A 38 39.75 -14.75 50.19
CA THR A 38 38.89 -13.59 49.93
C THR A 38 39.01 -13.13 48.48
N LEU A 39 40.24 -13.02 47.97
CA LEU A 39 40.49 -12.63 46.58
C LEU A 39 39.94 -13.64 45.57
N GLU A 40 39.98 -14.94 45.88
CA GLU A 40 39.38 -15.98 45.04
C GLU A 40 37.86 -15.78 44.90
N LYS A 41 37.16 -15.49 45.99
CA LYS A 41 35.71 -15.21 45.97
C LYS A 41 35.38 -13.95 45.19
N ASP A 42 36.17 -12.89 45.36
CA ASP A 42 35.99 -11.64 44.62
C ASP A 42 36.24 -11.86 43.11
N LEU A 43 37.22 -12.69 42.76
CA LEU A 43 37.50 -13.06 41.37
C LEU A 43 36.35 -13.86 40.75
N ASP A 44 35.81 -14.84 41.46
CA ASP A 44 34.65 -15.62 41.01
C ASP A 44 33.41 -14.74 40.82
N HIS A 45 33.20 -13.78 41.73
CA HIS A 45 32.13 -12.80 41.60
C HIS A 45 32.33 -11.93 40.35
N ALA A 46 33.54 -11.39 40.15
CA ALA A 46 33.88 -10.58 38.97
C ALA A 46 33.69 -11.35 37.66
N LEU A 47 34.09 -12.64 37.61
CA LEU A 47 33.90 -13.50 36.44
C LEU A 47 32.42 -13.72 36.13
N THR A 48 31.60 -13.93 37.17
CA THR A 48 30.14 -14.09 37.02
C THR A 48 29.51 -12.81 36.48
N GLU A 49 29.94 -11.66 36.99
CA GLU A 49 29.41 -10.37 36.58
C GLU A 49 29.82 -10.00 35.15
N ILE A 50 31.06 -10.31 34.74
CA ILE A 50 31.51 -10.17 33.34
C ILE A 50 30.64 -11.02 32.41
N LYS A 51 30.31 -12.25 32.79
CA LYS A 51 29.43 -13.12 32.00
C LYS A 51 28.04 -12.52 31.84
N ARG A 52 27.44 -12.04 32.94
CA ARG A 52 26.13 -11.38 32.93
C ARG A 52 26.12 -10.14 32.02
N LEU A 53 27.12 -9.27 32.14
CA LEU A 53 27.24 -8.05 31.33
C LEU A 53 27.41 -8.35 29.83
N LYS A 54 28.13 -9.42 29.49
CA LYS A 54 28.27 -9.87 28.10
C LYS A 54 26.91 -10.29 27.53
N GLU A 55 26.15 -11.11 28.25
CA GLU A 55 24.82 -11.55 27.84
C GLU A 55 23.84 -10.37 27.67
N GLU A 56 23.87 -9.38 28.57
CA GLU A 56 23.09 -8.15 28.46
C GLU A 56 23.48 -7.31 27.23
N THR A 57 24.78 -7.20 26.96
CA THR A 57 25.30 -6.48 25.78
C THR A 57 24.86 -7.15 24.49
N ASP A 58 24.90 -8.47 24.42
CA ASP A 58 24.44 -9.26 23.27
C ASP A 58 22.93 -9.11 23.07
N GLN A 59 22.14 -9.13 24.15
CA GLN A 59 20.70 -8.90 24.09
C GLN A 59 20.37 -7.48 23.61
N LYS A 60 21.06 -6.46 24.13
CA LYS A 60 20.88 -5.06 23.71
C LYS A 60 21.26 -4.87 22.24
N THR A 61 22.31 -5.53 21.77
CA THR A 61 22.75 -5.48 20.37
C THR A 61 21.73 -6.13 19.44
N ARG A 62 21.13 -7.26 19.82
CA ARG A 62 20.02 -7.88 19.08
C ARG A 62 18.81 -6.96 18.96
N LYS A 63 18.32 -6.42 20.09
CA LYS A 63 17.19 -5.46 20.09
C LYS A 63 17.47 -4.22 19.25
N LYS A 64 18.71 -3.71 19.27
CA LYS A 64 19.13 -2.61 18.40
C LYS A 64 18.98 -2.98 16.92
N GLY A 65 19.40 -4.20 16.52
CA GLY A 65 19.24 -4.71 15.16
C GLY A 65 17.79 -4.80 14.71
N GLU A 66 16.89 -5.29 15.57
CA GLU A 66 15.45 -5.35 15.32
C GLU A 66 14.86 -3.94 15.10
N ILE A 67 15.19 -2.98 15.98
CA ILE A 67 14.76 -1.59 15.86
C ILE A 67 15.26 -0.97 14.55
N CYS A 68 16.53 -1.17 14.18
CA CYS A 68 17.08 -0.68 12.92
C CYS A 68 16.34 -1.26 11.70
N SER A 69 15.96 -2.53 11.76
CA SER A 69 15.19 -3.19 10.69
C SER A 69 13.81 -2.56 10.51
N HIS A 70 13.10 -2.31 11.62
CA HIS A 70 11.82 -1.61 11.60
C HIS A 70 11.93 -0.18 11.08
N ILE A 71 12.97 0.56 11.48
CA ILE A 71 13.21 1.92 10.97
C ILE A 71 13.40 1.90 9.45
N LEU A 72 14.22 0.98 8.94
CA LEU A 72 14.46 0.86 7.49
C LEU A 72 13.20 0.46 6.70
N GLU A 73 12.37 -0.40 7.27
CA GLU A 73 11.07 -0.76 6.69
C GLU A 73 10.13 0.44 6.61
N LYS A 74 9.99 1.19 7.72
CA LYS A 74 9.17 2.42 7.73
C LYS A 74 9.70 3.47 6.76
N GLN A 75 11.02 3.64 6.67
CA GLN A 75 11.65 4.56 5.72
C GLN A 75 11.28 4.20 4.27
N ARG A 76 11.33 2.90 3.92
CA ARG A 76 10.90 2.42 2.59
C ARG A 76 9.44 2.70 2.30
N LYS A 77 8.53 2.47 3.28
CA LYS A 77 7.11 2.79 3.11
C LYS A 77 6.88 4.29 2.90
N ILE A 78 7.58 5.15 3.64
CA ILE A 78 7.53 6.61 3.46
C ILE A 78 7.96 7.00 2.05
N SER A 79 9.11 6.49 1.57
CA SER A 79 9.59 6.81 0.21
C SER A 79 8.61 6.36 -0.88
N SER A 80 7.95 5.20 -0.71
CA SER A 80 6.88 4.76 -1.61
C SER A 80 5.72 5.75 -1.61
N MET A 81 5.20 6.09 -0.43
CA MET A 81 4.08 7.02 -0.28
C MET A 81 4.39 8.42 -0.84
N ASP A 82 5.62 8.90 -0.68
CA ASP A 82 6.05 10.18 -1.26
C ASP A 82 6.00 10.14 -2.80
N SER A 83 6.43 9.03 -3.40
CA SER A 83 6.34 8.85 -4.85
C SER A 83 4.89 8.80 -5.35
N ASP A 84 4.01 8.10 -4.63
CA ASP A 84 2.59 8.03 -4.97
C ASP A 84 1.91 9.38 -4.82
N SER A 85 2.26 10.16 -3.79
CA SER A 85 1.76 11.51 -3.58
C SER A 85 2.10 12.43 -4.76
N VAL A 86 3.34 12.37 -5.25
CA VAL A 86 3.77 13.14 -6.43
C VAL A 86 3.01 12.69 -7.69
N ASN A 87 2.84 11.38 -7.89
CA ASN A 87 2.10 10.83 -9.03
C ASN A 87 0.62 11.24 -9.02
N LEU A 88 -0.01 11.22 -7.84
CA LEU A 88 -1.39 11.66 -7.65
C LEU A 88 -1.55 13.16 -7.90
N ALA A 89 -0.62 13.97 -7.40
CA ALA A 89 -0.61 15.42 -7.65
C ALA A 89 -0.51 15.72 -9.16
N GLN A 90 0.37 15.02 -9.86
CA GLN A 90 0.50 15.16 -11.32
C GLN A 90 -0.77 14.72 -12.06
N SER A 91 -1.39 13.61 -11.63
CA SER A 91 -2.64 13.11 -12.23
C SER A 91 -3.79 14.10 -12.03
N LEU A 92 -3.87 14.73 -10.85
CA LEU A 92 -4.87 15.76 -10.56
C LEU A 92 -4.68 16.99 -11.46
N GLU A 93 -3.44 17.45 -11.65
CA GLU A 93 -3.14 18.57 -12.54
C GLU A 93 -3.62 18.31 -13.97
N LEU A 94 -3.38 17.10 -14.50
CA LEU A 94 -3.85 16.71 -15.82
C LEU A 94 -5.38 16.70 -15.93
N ILE A 95 -6.08 16.17 -14.91
CA ILE A 95 -7.55 16.17 -14.88
C ILE A 95 -8.10 17.60 -14.85
N LEU A 96 -7.50 18.49 -14.07
CA LEU A 96 -7.90 19.90 -14.00
C LEU A 96 -7.70 20.59 -15.35
N GLN A 97 -6.59 20.31 -16.04
CA GLN A 97 -6.32 20.84 -17.38
C GLN A 97 -7.34 20.34 -18.42
N GLU A 98 -7.69 19.05 -18.40
CA GLU A 98 -8.72 18.48 -19.30
C GLU A 98 -10.10 19.08 -19.03
N ARG A 99 -10.48 19.24 -17.76
CA ARG A 99 -11.74 19.89 -17.36
C ARG A 99 -11.83 21.31 -17.95
N ASP A 100 -10.75 22.08 -17.87
CA ASP A 100 -10.72 23.45 -18.36
C ASP A 100 -10.83 23.50 -19.90
N SER A 101 -10.14 22.58 -20.58
CA SER A 101 -10.24 22.39 -22.03
C SER A 101 -11.68 22.04 -22.48
N ILE A 102 -12.33 21.10 -21.79
CA ILE A 102 -13.72 20.71 -22.07
C ILE A 102 -14.67 21.88 -21.80
N SER A 103 -14.47 22.60 -20.69
CA SER A 103 -15.29 23.76 -20.33
C SER A 103 -15.22 24.85 -21.39
N ALA A 104 -14.02 25.16 -21.89
CA ALA A 104 -13.82 26.11 -22.99
C ALA A 104 -14.53 25.66 -24.28
N LYS A 105 -14.40 24.38 -24.66
CA LYS A 105 -15.09 23.80 -25.82
C LYS A 105 -16.62 23.89 -25.68
N LEU A 106 -17.15 23.65 -24.48
CA LEU A 106 -18.59 23.73 -24.22
C LEU A 106 -19.13 25.16 -24.33
N VAL A 107 -18.39 26.14 -23.80
CA VAL A 107 -18.75 27.57 -23.93
C VAL A 107 -18.76 28.00 -25.40
N SER A 108 -17.73 27.64 -26.17
CA SER A 108 -17.68 27.90 -27.62
C SER A 108 -18.87 27.26 -28.35
N LYS A 109 -19.17 26.00 -28.06
CA LYS A 109 -20.31 25.28 -28.66
C LYS A 109 -21.65 25.93 -28.33
N ARG A 110 -21.86 26.38 -27.09
CA ARG A 110 -23.06 27.14 -26.68
C ARG A 110 -23.19 28.44 -27.46
N SER A 111 -22.11 29.20 -27.59
CA SER A 111 -22.09 30.45 -28.37
C SER A 111 -22.50 30.22 -29.83
N ASN A 112 -21.96 29.17 -30.46
CA ASN A 112 -22.30 28.80 -31.83
C ASN A 112 -23.79 28.44 -32.01
N TYR A 113 -24.37 27.71 -31.06
CA TYR A 113 -25.80 27.39 -31.10
C TYR A 113 -26.69 28.63 -30.94
N VAL A 114 -26.33 29.55 -30.03
CA VAL A 114 -27.04 30.83 -29.88
C VAL A 114 -27.00 31.62 -31.18
N LYS A 115 -25.82 31.78 -31.78
CA LYS A 115 -25.66 32.47 -33.07
C LYS A 115 -26.48 31.83 -34.18
N THR A 116 -26.44 30.50 -34.29
CA THR A 116 -27.23 29.76 -35.30
C THR A 116 -28.73 29.94 -35.11
N ALA A 117 -29.20 29.96 -33.85
CA ALA A 117 -30.61 30.19 -33.53
C ALA A 117 -31.04 31.63 -33.86
N GLU A 118 -30.19 32.62 -33.58
CA GLU A 118 -30.43 34.01 -33.94
C GLU A 118 -30.49 34.20 -35.47
N GLU A 119 -29.55 33.63 -36.22
CA GLU A 119 -29.55 33.65 -37.69
C GLU A 119 -30.79 32.97 -38.29
N ALA A 120 -31.25 31.85 -37.71
CA ALA A 120 -32.48 31.21 -38.13
C ALA A 120 -33.70 32.10 -37.86
N ARG A 121 -33.72 32.82 -36.73
CA ARG A 121 -34.78 33.75 -36.38
C ARG A 121 -34.82 34.95 -37.33
N THR A 122 -33.68 35.56 -37.66
CA THR A 122 -33.63 36.71 -38.58
C THR A 122 -34.10 36.32 -39.98
N LYS A 123 -33.63 35.19 -40.51
CA LYS A 123 -34.10 34.67 -41.81
C LYS A 123 -35.60 34.42 -41.85
N LEU A 124 -36.17 33.92 -40.75
CA LEU A 124 -37.61 33.70 -40.66
C LEU A 124 -38.39 35.03 -40.69
N GLU A 125 -37.93 36.05 -39.97
CA GLU A 125 -38.57 37.37 -40.00
C GLU A 125 -38.41 38.07 -41.35
N GLU A 126 -37.26 37.92 -42.02
CA GLU A 126 -37.06 38.40 -43.39
C GLU A 126 -38.05 37.74 -44.37
N GLN A 127 -38.22 36.41 -44.28
CA GLN A 127 -39.20 35.68 -45.11
C GLN A 127 -40.64 36.13 -44.84
N LYS A 128 -41.01 36.35 -43.57
CA LYS A 128 -42.32 36.90 -43.22
C LYS A 128 -42.52 38.30 -43.81
N GLY A 129 -41.53 39.19 -43.68
CA GLY A 129 -41.57 40.54 -44.21
C GLY A 129 -41.71 40.57 -45.74
N TRP A 130 -40.97 39.70 -46.44
CA TRP A 130 -41.10 39.50 -47.89
C TRP A 130 -42.50 39.00 -48.27
N PHE A 131 -43.06 38.04 -47.53
CA PHE A 131 -44.40 37.53 -47.80
C PHE A 131 -45.48 38.62 -47.63
N ILE A 132 -45.40 39.42 -46.56
CA ILE A 132 -46.35 40.52 -46.30
C ILE A 132 -46.27 41.59 -47.39
N SER A 133 -45.06 41.98 -47.82
CA SER A 133 -44.89 42.98 -48.87
C SER A 133 -45.35 42.49 -50.24
N HIS A 134 -45.09 41.22 -50.59
CA HIS A 134 -45.57 40.60 -51.81
C HIS A 134 -47.11 40.52 -51.85
N MET A 135 -47.75 40.15 -50.75
CA MET A 135 -49.22 40.08 -50.67
C MET A 135 -49.89 41.46 -50.71
N SER A 136 -49.17 42.52 -50.30
CA SER A 136 -49.70 43.90 -50.30
C SER A 136 -49.54 44.61 -51.64
N ASN A 137 -48.62 44.16 -52.50
CA ASN A 137 -48.33 44.78 -53.81
C ASN A 137 -49.13 44.18 -54.98
N GLU A 138 -49.87 43.08 -54.78
CA GLU A 138 -50.64 42.42 -55.83
C GLU A 138 -52.15 42.66 -55.71
N THR A 139 -52.58 43.88 -55.98
CA THR A 139 -54.00 44.23 -56.20
C THR A 139 -54.44 44.11 -57.67
N GLY A 140 -53.68 43.43 -58.54
CA GLY A 140 -54.16 43.17 -59.89
C GLY A 140 -53.19 42.41 -60.79
N GLN A 141 -53.37 41.09 -60.88
CA GLN A 141 -53.27 40.30 -62.12
C GLN A 141 -53.48 38.81 -61.78
N GLN A 142 -54.43 38.17 -62.47
CA GLN A 142 -54.99 36.87 -62.09
C GLN A 142 -54.38 35.67 -62.87
N GLY A 143 -53.34 35.90 -63.68
CA GLY A 143 -52.74 34.87 -64.55
C GLY A 143 -51.43 34.23 -64.06
N GLN A 144 -50.64 34.92 -63.22
CA GLN A 144 -49.40 34.38 -62.63
C GLN A 144 -49.61 33.70 -61.27
N LYS A 145 -50.85 33.67 -60.75
CA LYS A 145 -51.17 33.22 -59.39
C LYS A 145 -50.99 31.71 -59.15
N GLU A 146 -51.09 30.86 -60.17
CA GLU A 146 -51.08 29.39 -59.97
C GLU A 146 -49.67 28.85 -59.73
N GLU A 147 -48.67 29.28 -60.52
CA GLU A 147 -47.27 28.84 -60.42
C GLU A 147 -46.62 29.33 -59.12
N THR A 148 -46.83 30.60 -58.77
CA THR A 148 -46.30 31.20 -57.54
C THR A 148 -46.93 30.59 -56.29
N ARG A 149 -48.23 30.28 -56.34
CA ARG A 149 -48.95 29.56 -55.27
C ARG A 149 -48.43 28.14 -55.10
N LYS A 150 -48.12 27.43 -56.20
CA LYS A 150 -47.55 26.08 -56.17
C LYS A 150 -46.15 26.06 -55.54
N ASN A 151 -45.27 26.97 -55.94
CA ASN A 151 -43.94 27.12 -55.33
C ASN A 151 -44.01 27.52 -53.84
N LEU A 152 -44.97 28.39 -53.46
CA LEU A 152 -45.23 28.73 -52.06
C LEU A 152 -45.74 27.55 -51.24
N MET A 153 -46.59 26.71 -51.84
CA MET A 153 -47.09 25.50 -51.21
C MET A 153 -45.94 24.51 -50.96
N GLU A 154 -45.06 24.30 -51.94
CA GLU A 154 -43.86 23.46 -51.78
C GLU A 154 -42.89 23.99 -50.71
N LEU A 155 -42.69 25.31 -50.64
CA LEU A 155 -41.89 25.94 -49.58
C LEU A 155 -42.53 25.78 -48.19
N SER A 156 -43.85 25.92 -48.11
CA SER A 156 -44.61 25.71 -46.87
C SER A 156 -44.54 24.26 -46.42
N ASP A 157 -44.69 23.31 -47.35
CA ASP A 157 -44.62 21.88 -47.07
C ASP A 157 -43.19 21.46 -46.66
N SER A 158 -42.16 22.03 -47.30
CA SER A 158 -40.75 21.86 -46.92
C SER A 158 -40.46 22.42 -45.53
N ALA A 159 -40.97 23.61 -45.21
CA ALA A 159 -40.82 24.22 -43.88
C ALA A 159 -41.55 23.40 -42.80
N ARG A 160 -42.73 22.87 -43.13
CA ARG A 160 -43.50 21.98 -42.25
C ARG A 160 -42.73 20.68 -41.98
N ALA A 161 -42.16 20.07 -43.02
CA ALA A 161 -41.34 18.87 -42.89
C ALA A 161 -40.10 19.10 -41.98
N LYS A 162 -39.41 20.23 -42.14
CA LYS A 162 -38.27 20.60 -41.27
C LYS A 162 -38.70 20.85 -39.82
N LEU A 163 -39.85 21.48 -39.60
CA LEU A 163 -40.40 21.68 -38.26
C LEU A 163 -40.75 20.34 -37.60
N ASP A 164 -41.34 19.41 -38.35
CA ASP A 164 -41.69 18.09 -37.83
C ASP A 164 -40.44 17.26 -37.53
N GLN A 165 -39.40 17.36 -38.35
CA GLN A 165 -38.09 16.78 -38.06
C GLN A 165 -37.47 17.36 -36.77
N ALA A 166 -37.57 18.67 -36.56
CA ALA A 166 -37.09 19.32 -35.33
C ALA A 166 -37.89 18.88 -34.09
N LYS A 167 -39.22 18.72 -34.20
CA LYS A 167 -40.06 18.16 -33.13
C LYS A 167 -39.66 16.73 -32.80
N GLN A 168 -39.38 15.91 -33.82
CA GLN A 168 -38.97 14.53 -33.62
C GLN A 168 -37.60 14.44 -32.92
N LEU A 169 -36.61 15.23 -33.35
CA LEU A 169 -35.32 15.32 -32.68
C LEU A 169 -35.45 15.78 -31.21
N ARG A 170 -36.32 16.76 -30.95
CA ARG A 170 -36.62 17.20 -29.57
C ARG A 170 -37.21 16.07 -28.75
N SER A 171 -38.14 15.29 -29.31
CA SER A 171 -38.73 14.15 -28.60
C SER A 171 -37.69 13.08 -28.28
N ASN A 172 -36.77 12.78 -29.21
CA ASN A 172 -35.68 11.83 -28.98
C ASN A 172 -34.75 12.30 -27.86
N LEU A 173 -34.37 13.59 -27.85
CA LEU A 173 -33.54 14.16 -26.79
C LEU A 173 -34.21 14.12 -25.42
N ILE A 174 -35.52 14.37 -25.35
CA ILE A 174 -36.29 14.25 -24.10
C ILE A 174 -36.27 12.80 -23.61
N GLN A 175 -36.43 11.83 -24.52
CA GLN A 175 -36.37 10.42 -24.19
C GLN A 175 -34.98 10.02 -23.66
N ASP A 176 -33.90 10.43 -24.33
CA ASP A 176 -32.55 10.08 -23.89
C ASP A 176 -32.18 10.73 -22.55
N ASN A 177 -32.59 11.99 -22.32
CA ASN A 177 -32.47 12.62 -21.00
C ASN A 177 -33.24 11.84 -19.92
N SER A 178 -34.42 11.31 -20.23
CA SER A 178 -35.18 10.48 -19.28
C SER A 178 -34.44 9.18 -18.94
N LYS A 179 -33.81 8.53 -19.93
CA LYS A 179 -32.99 7.32 -19.71
C LYS A 179 -31.77 7.62 -18.84
N ILE A 180 -31.04 8.70 -19.13
CA ILE A 180 -29.88 9.11 -18.33
C ILE A 180 -30.29 9.39 -16.89
N LYS A 181 -31.42 10.08 -16.68
CA LYS A 181 -31.95 10.33 -15.33
C LYS A 181 -32.26 9.04 -14.59
N LEU A 182 -32.86 8.04 -15.25
CA LEU A 182 -33.11 6.72 -14.65
C LEU A 182 -31.81 5.99 -14.30
N SER A 183 -30.80 6.03 -15.18
CA SER A 183 -29.49 5.43 -14.90
C SER A 183 -28.80 6.07 -13.70
N ILE A 184 -28.89 7.40 -13.55
CA ILE A 184 -28.35 8.12 -12.39
C ILE A 184 -29.04 7.69 -11.09
N GLU A 185 -30.37 7.64 -11.08
CA GLU A 185 -31.11 7.21 -9.89
C GLU A 185 -30.82 5.74 -9.54
N HIS A 186 -30.65 4.87 -10.54
CA HIS A 186 -30.27 3.48 -10.31
C HIS A 186 -28.88 3.38 -9.65
N VAL A 187 -27.88 4.11 -10.15
CA VAL A 187 -26.54 4.15 -9.53
C VAL A 187 -26.62 4.70 -8.11
N LYS A 188 -27.41 5.74 -7.88
CA LYS A 188 -27.59 6.34 -6.56
C LYS A 188 -28.24 5.38 -5.56
N HIS A 189 -29.26 4.63 -5.98
CA HIS A 189 -29.85 3.57 -5.17
C HIS A 189 -28.82 2.49 -4.83
N LYS A 190 -28.05 2.04 -5.84
CA LYS A 190 -27.03 1.00 -5.66
C LYS A 190 -25.92 1.43 -4.70
N ILE A 191 -25.54 2.70 -4.71
CA ILE A 191 -24.62 3.28 -3.72
C ILE A 191 -25.18 3.16 -2.30
N ASN A 192 -26.49 3.37 -2.13
CA ASN A 192 -27.16 3.26 -0.83
C ASN A 192 -27.41 1.81 -0.36
N GLU A 193 -27.29 0.81 -1.24
CA GLU A 193 -27.37 -0.61 -0.88
C GLU A 193 -26.09 -1.12 -0.21
N PHE A 194 -24.97 -0.41 -0.38
CA PHE A 194 -23.75 -0.74 0.33
C PHE A 194 -23.89 -0.44 1.82
N LYS A 195 -23.32 -1.34 2.63
CA LYS A 195 -23.29 -1.15 4.08
C LYS A 195 -22.64 0.20 4.43
N PRO A 196 -23.21 0.98 5.38
CA PRO A 196 -22.65 2.27 5.78
C PRO A 196 -21.18 2.19 6.21
N GLU A 197 -20.79 1.06 6.79
CA GLU A 197 -19.42 0.79 7.21
C GLU A 197 -18.46 0.75 6.00
N LEU A 198 -18.85 0.08 4.90
CA LEU A 198 -18.08 0.04 3.65
C LEU A 198 -18.01 1.40 2.96
N MET A 199 -19.05 2.21 3.09
CA MET A 199 -19.09 3.60 2.58
C MET A 199 -18.21 4.56 3.39
N SER A 200 -17.94 4.23 4.66
CA SER A 200 -17.13 5.03 5.58
C SER A 200 -15.64 4.67 5.57
N VAL A 201 -15.30 3.49 5.04
CA VAL A 201 -13.93 3.03 4.91
C VAL A 201 -13.25 3.79 3.77
N ASP A 202 -12.08 4.37 4.07
CA ASP A 202 -11.26 5.05 3.07
C ASP A 202 -10.84 4.06 1.98
N ILE A 203 -11.00 4.45 0.70
CA ILE A 203 -10.59 3.65 -0.46
C ILE A 203 -9.15 3.15 -0.31
N LYS A 204 -8.26 3.96 0.28
CA LYS A 204 -6.86 3.57 0.51
C LYS A 204 -6.73 2.37 1.45
N VAL A 205 -7.54 2.30 2.49
CA VAL A 205 -7.54 1.17 3.42
C VAL A 205 -8.02 -0.10 2.71
N LEU A 206 -9.02 0.03 1.83
CA LEU A 206 -9.53 -1.08 1.05
C LEU A 206 -8.50 -1.59 0.02
N GLU A 207 -7.75 -0.69 -0.62
CA GLU A 207 -6.66 -1.02 -1.55
C GLU A 207 -5.46 -1.67 -0.84
N GLU A 208 -5.11 -1.21 0.36
CA GLU A 208 -4.07 -1.82 1.20
C GLU A 208 -4.45 -3.26 1.59
N GLU A 209 -5.67 -3.48 2.07
CA GLU A 209 -6.18 -4.83 2.43
C GLU A 209 -6.26 -5.76 1.21
N TYR A 210 -6.70 -5.25 0.06
CA TYR A 210 -6.72 -6.03 -1.19
C TYR A 210 -5.31 -6.45 -1.62
N THR A 211 -4.34 -5.56 -1.50
CA THR A 211 -2.93 -5.85 -1.84
C THR A 211 -2.31 -6.85 -0.85
N ALA A 212 -2.66 -6.77 0.44
CA ALA A 212 -2.25 -7.74 1.44
C ALA A 212 -2.79 -9.13 1.12
N LEU A 213 -4.08 -9.24 0.77
CA LEU A 213 -4.72 -10.49 0.35
C LEU A 213 -4.05 -11.12 -0.88
N LEU A 214 -3.73 -10.32 -1.91
CA LEU A 214 -3.01 -10.82 -3.09
C LEU A 214 -1.61 -11.32 -2.75
N SER A 215 -0.95 -10.67 -1.78
CA SER A 215 0.38 -11.08 -1.34
C SER A 215 0.32 -12.40 -0.57
N ASP A 216 -0.68 -12.57 0.30
CA ASP A 216 -0.90 -13.81 1.02
C ASP A 216 -1.21 -14.97 0.07
N GLU A 217 -2.06 -14.75 -0.95
CA GLU A 217 -2.36 -15.75 -1.99
C GLU A 217 -1.10 -16.20 -2.74
N SER A 218 -0.21 -15.26 -3.08
CA SER A 218 1.07 -15.58 -3.72
C SER A 218 2.00 -16.38 -2.80
N GLY A 219 2.05 -16.05 -1.51
CA GLY A 219 2.83 -16.78 -0.52
C GLY A 219 2.33 -18.20 -0.28
N GLU A 220 1.00 -18.40 -0.27
CA GLU A 220 0.38 -19.73 -0.19
C GLU A 220 0.72 -20.58 -1.43
N ALA A 221 0.68 -20.00 -2.62
CA ALA A 221 1.05 -20.68 -3.86
C ALA A 221 2.53 -21.11 -3.87
N ASP A 222 3.43 -20.24 -3.42
CA ASP A 222 4.87 -20.55 -3.32
C ASP A 222 5.15 -21.63 -2.28
N TYR A 223 4.45 -21.59 -1.14
CA TYR A 223 4.56 -22.64 -0.11
C TYR A 223 4.08 -23.99 -0.64
N LEU A 224 2.95 -24.04 -1.34
CA LEU A 224 2.44 -25.26 -1.98
C LEU A 224 3.42 -25.81 -3.02
N SER A 225 4.00 -24.94 -3.85
CA SER A 225 5.01 -25.32 -4.85
C SER A 225 6.27 -25.90 -4.19
N SER A 226 6.73 -25.31 -3.08
CA SER A 226 7.85 -25.82 -2.28
C SER A 226 7.57 -27.19 -1.69
N LEU A 227 6.38 -27.40 -1.11
CA LEU A 227 5.95 -28.71 -0.61
C LEU A 227 5.92 -29.76 -1.71
N GLN A 228 5.41 -29.40 -2.89
CA GLN A 228 5.39 -30.30 -4.04
C GLN A 228 6.81 -30.69 -4.50
N SER A 229 7.74 -29.74 -4.55
CA SER A 229 9.14 -30.00 -4.86
C SER A 229 9.81 -30.91 -3.81
N GLN A 230 9.51 -30.71 -2.52
CA GLN A 230 10.01 -31.61 -1.47
C GLN A 230 9.43 -33.02 -1.60
N ALA A 231 8.14 -33.15 -1.92
CA ALA A 231 7.52 -34.44 -2.16
C ALA A 231 8.16 -35.19 -3.35
N GLU A 232 8.51 -34.49 -4.43
CA GLU A 232 9.23 -35.07 -5.57
C GLU A 232 10.63 -35.54 -5.22
N LYS A 233 11.37 -34.78 -4.39
CA LYS A 233 12.69 -35.21 -3.88
C LYS A 233 12.59 -36.50 -3.07
N LEU A 234 11.55 -36.65 -2.27
CA LEU A 234 11.32 -37.85 -1.47
C LEU A 234 10.97 -39.08 -2.33
N LYS A 235 10.24 -38.90 -3.44
CA LYS A 235 9.98 -39.98 -4.42
C LYS A 235 11.24 -40.52 -5.10
N GLY A 236 12.31 -39.72 -5.17
CA GLY A 236 13.59 -40.12 -5.77
C GLY A 236 14.51 -40.92 -4.82
N ILE A 237 14.18 -41.03 -3.54
CA ILE A 237 15.00 -41.73 -2.55
C ILE A 237 14.55 -43.20 -2.52
N SER A 238 15.26 -44.04 -3.27
CA SER A 238 15.23 -45.49 -3.10
C SER A 238 16.62 -45.98 -2.71
N TYR A 239 16.72 -46.80 -1.67
CA TYR A 239 17.97 -47.43 -1.31
C TYR A 239 17.76 -48.91 -1.01
N ILE A 240 18.83 -49.69 -1.21
CA ILE A 240 18.83 -51.13 -1.01
C ILE A 240 19.40 -51.40 0.38
N THR A 241 18.62 -52.08 1.21
CA THR A 241 19.05 -52.56 2.52
C THR A 241 19.30 -54.06 2.45
N LYS A 242 20.46 -54.49 2.98
CA LYS A 242 20.75 -55.91 3.20
C LYS A 242 20.22 -56.35 4.56
N CYS A 243 19.44 -57.42 4.55
CA CYS A 243 19.06 -58.17 5.75
C CYS A 243 20.25 -58.99 6.26
N ASP A 244 20.31 -59.24 7.56
CA ASP A 244 21.29 -60.14 8.20
C ASP A 244 21.21 -61.59 7.67
N CYS A 245 20.11 -61.93 6.99
CA CYS A 245 19.89 -63.16 6.25
C CYS A 245 20.57 -63.21 4.86
N GLY A 246 21.18 -62.11 4.41
CA GLY A 246 21.89 -62.00 3.13
C GLY A 246 21.04 -61.52 1.95
N GLU A 247 19.72 -61.41 2.10
CA GLU A 247 18.82 -60.90 1.06
C GLU A 247 18.84 -59.36 1.01
N GLU A 248 18.72 -58.83 -0.21
CA GLU A 248 18.65 -57.39 -0.51
C GLU A 248 17.20 -56.97 -0.79
N TYR A 249 16.74 -55.91 -0.12
CA TYR A 249 15.40 -55.36 -0.30
C TYR A 249 15.50 -53.90 -0.75
N SER A 250 14.76 -53.52 -1.80
CA SER A 250 14.63 -52.11 -2.20
C SER A 250 13.58 -51.43 -1.34
N VAL A 251 13.99 -50.43 -0.56
CA VAL A 251 13.08 -49.59 0.23
C VAL A 251 12.95 -48.26 -0.48
N GLY A 252 11.74 -47.94 -0.92
CA GLY A 252 11.36 -46.66 -1.50
C GLY A 252 10.03 -46.18 -0.93
N LEU A 253 9.85 -44.87 -0.83
CA LEU A 253 8.54 -44.27 -0.58
C LEU A 253 7.74 -44.30 -1.89
N ALA A 254 6.61 -45.02 -1.90
CA ALA A 254 5.69 -45.10 -3.04
C ALA A 254 5.03 -43.75 -3.36
#